data_AF-A0A368NF53-F1
#
_entry.id   AF-A0A368NF53-F1
#
_cell.length_a   1.000
_cell.length_b   1.000
_cell.length_c   1.000
_cell.angle_alpha   90.00
_cell.angle_beta   90.00
_cell.angle_gamma   90.00
#
_symmetry.space_group_name_H-M   'P 1'
#
loop_
_entity.id
_entity.type
_entity.pdbx_description
1 polymer ?
#
loop_
_entity_poly.entity_id
_entity_poly.type
_entity_poly.pdbx_seq_one_letter_code
_entity_poly.pdbx_strand_id
1 'polypeptide(L)'
;MPNDKISHYLAFFALALLISHGLLLKIRYQLVLLGSYGLLIEWVQSYLPYRTASIADFAADMAGALTYYLIAAIISLIYRHFFQQETNHAS
;
A
#
# COMPACT_ATOMS: atom_id res chain seq x y z
N MET A 1 6.08 -2.18 -20.94
CA MET A 1 4.90 -1.79 -21.74
C MET A 1 4.02 -0.84 -20.93
N PRO A 2 3.24 0.06 -21.55
CA PRO A 2 2.45 1.07 -20.82
C PRO A 2 1.48 0.51 -19.77
N ASN A 3 0.97 -0.71 -19.97
CA ASN A 3 0.07 -1.40 -19.05
C ASN A 3 0.72 -1.92 -17.76
N ASP A 4 2.05 -2.04 -17.72
CA ASP A 4 2.73 -2.58 -16.54
C ASP A 4 2.47 -1.73 -15.29
N LYS A 5 2.44 -0.40 -15.43
CA LYS A 5 2.30 0.53 -14.29
C LYS A 5 0.98 0.37 -13.55
N ILE A 6 -0.11 0.10 -14.27
CA ILE A 6 -1.43 -0.14 -13.65
C ILE A 6 -1.40 -1.48 -12.90
N SER A 7 -0.78 -2.50 -13.48
CA SER A 7 -0.62 -3.79 -12.81
C SER A 7 0.23 -3.68 -11.55
N HIS A 8 1.34 -2.93 -11.59
CA HIS A 8 2.19 -2.60 -10.44
C HIS A 8 1.40 -1.92 -9.32
N TYR A 9 0.67 -0.86 -9.67
CA TYR A 9 -0.22 -0.15 -8.75
C TYR A 9 -1.27 -1.07 -8.11
N LEU A 10 -2.02 -1.84 -8.91
CA LEU A 10 -3.09 -2.70 -8.41
C LEU A 10 -2.54 -3.87 -7.57
N ALA A 11 -1.40 -4.43 -7.96
CA ALA A 11 -0.74 -5.50 -7.24
C ALA A 11 -0.32 -5.04 -5.84
N PHE A 12 0.33 -3.87 -5.73
CA PHE A 12 0.74 -3.33 -4.44
C PHE A 12 -0.44 -2.83 -3.60
N PHE A 13 -1.50 -2.32 -4.23
CA PHE A 13 -2.75 -2.01 -3.53
C PHE A 13 -3.35 -3.27 -2.88
N ALA A 14 -3.49 -4.36 -3.65
CA ALA A 14 -4.01 -5.61 -3.16
C ALA A 14 -3.09 -6.25 -2.10
N LEU A 15 -1.78 -6.13 -2.27
CA LEU A 15 -0.80 -6.61 -1.30
C LEU A 15 -0.87 -5.81 0.02
N ALA A 16 -1.03 -4.49 -0.04
CA ALA A 16 -1.24 -3.66 1.14
C ALA A 16 -2.55 -4.01 1.86
N LEU A 17 -3.62 -4.30 1.11
CA LEU A 17 -4.86 -4.84 1.66
C LEU A 17 -4.60 -6.15 2.41
N LEU A 18 -3.92 -7.10 1.77
CA LEU A 18 -3.65 -8.41 2.37
C LEU A 18 -2.77 -8.30 3.62
N ILE A 19 -1.71 -7.49 3.57
CA ILE A 19 -0.80 -7.26 4.70
C ILE A 19 -1.51 -6.59 5.86
N SER A 20 -2.35 -5.58 5.60
CA SER A 20 -3.05 -4.89 6.68
C SER A 20 -4.10 -5.74 7.39
N HIS A 21 -4.68 -6.73 6.71
CA HIS A 21 -5.63 -7.68 7.31
C HIS A 21 -4.94 -8.93 7.88
N GLY A 22 -3.82 -9.36 7.29
CA GLY A 22 -3.09 -10.57 7.68
C GLY A 22 -2.02 -10.34 8.74
N LEU A 23 -1.47 -9.13 8.84
CA LEU A 23 -0.41 -8.80 9.79
C LEU A 23 -0.87 -7.75 10.80
N LEU A 24 -0.75 -8.07 12.09
CA LEU A 24 -1.02 -7.15 13.21
C LEU A 24 0.13 -6.14 13.42
N LEU A 25 0.76 -5.69 12.32
CA LEU A 25 1.86 -4.73 12.35
C LEU A 25 1.33 -3.30 12.28
N LYS A 26 2.06 -2.33 12.85
CA LYS A 26 1.75 -0.90 12.65
C LYS A 26 1.95 -0.53 11.18
N ILE A 27 1.11 0.36 10.64
CA ILE A 27 1.14 0.83 9.24
C ILE A 27 2.56 1.20 8.77
N ARG A 28 3.36 1.89 9.62
CA ARG A 28 4.76 2.25 9.29
C ARG A 28 5.63 1.03 8.95
N TYR A 29 5.47 -0.09 9.65
CA TYR A 29 6.25 -1.30 9.39
C TYR A 29 5.76 -2.01 8.14
N GLN A 30 4.44 -1.95 7.87
CA GLN A 30 3.87 -2.49 6.64
C GLN A 30 4.36 -1.71 5.41
N LEU A 31 4.43 -0.37 5.50
CA LEU A 31 4.98 0.48 4.45
C LEU A 31 6.47 0.24 4.21
N VAL A 32 7.27 0.06 5.27
CA VAL A 32 8.68 -0.32 5.12
C VAL A 32 8.81 -1.68 4.45
N LEU A 33 8.02 -2.67 4.87
CA LEU A 33 8.02 -4.01 4.26
C LEU A 33 7.66 -3.95 2.76
N LEU A 34 6.60 -3.23 2.40
CA LEU A 34 6.18 -3.05 1.01
C LEU A 34 7.26 -2.31 0.20
N GLY A 35 7.82 -1.23 0.73
CA GLY A 35 8.89 -0.49 0.06
C GLY A 35 10.15 -1.33 -0.15
N SER A 36 10.58 -2.08 0.86
CA SER A 36 11.70 -3.03 0.74
C SER A 36 11.41 -4.13 -0.28
N TYR A 37 10.17 -4.60 -0.34
CA TYR A 37 9.74 -5.61 -1.31
C TYR A 37 9.75 -5.06 -2.75
N GLY A 38 9.27 -3.83 -2.97
CA GLY A 38 9.36 -3.16 -4.28
C GLY A 38 10.81 -2.96 -4.74
N LEU A 39 11.70 -2.51 -3.85
CA LEU A 39 13.13 -2.39 -4.17
C LEU A 39 13.77 -3.75 -4.52
N LEU A 40 13.37 -4.81 -3.84
CA LEU A 40 13.84 -6.17 -4.14
C LEU A 40 13.37 -6.62 -5.53
N ILE A 41 12.13 -6.30 -5.92
CA ILE A 41 11.62 -6.61 -7.26
C ILE A 41 12.45 -5.89 -8.32
N GLU A 42 12.69 -4.59 -8.17
CA GLU A 42 13.54 -3.80 -9.07
C GLU A 42 14.96 -4.37 -9.17
N TRP A 43 15.53 -4.76 -8.02
CA TRP A 43 16.85 -5.38 -7.98
C TRP A 43 16.88 -6.71 -8.72
N VAL A 44 15.90 -7.59 -8.50
CA VAL A 44 15.79 -8.85 -9.24
C VAL A 44 15.60 -8.58 -10.74
N GLN A 45 14.74 -7.64 -11.11
CA GLN A 45 14.49 -7.24 -12.50
C GLN A 45 15.75 -6.76 -13.21
N SER A 46 16.72 -6.16 -12.50
CA SER A 46 18.00 -5.76 -13.09
C SER A 46 18.83 -6.92 -13.67
N TYR A 47 18.55 -8.16 -13.25
CA TYR A 47 19.19 -9.37 -13.76
C TYR A 47 18.39 -10.09 -14.85
N LEU A 48 17.17 -9.62 -15.16
CA LEU A 48 16.30 -10.25 -16.17
C LEU A 48 16.58 -9.63 -17.56
N PRO A 49 17.03 -10.38 -18.56
CA PRO A 49 17.39 -9.81 -19.88
C PRO A 49 16.20 -9.25 -20.67
N TYR A 50 14.97 -9.60 -20.30
CA TYR A 50 13.73 -9.17 -20.93
C TYR A 50 12.99 -8.07 -20.16
N ARG A 51 13.50 -7.65 -18.98
CA ARG A 51 12.87 -6.63 -18.15
C ARG A 51 13.92 -5.66 -17.63
N THR A 52 13.63 -4.37 -17.67
CA THR A 52 14.50 -3.34 -17.11
C THR A 52 13.94 -2.86 -15.79
N ALA A 53 14.80 -2.75 -14.78
CA ALA A 53 14.48 -2.00 -13.57
C ALA A 53 14.09 -0.56 -13.95
N SER A 54 13.03 -0.06 -13.34
CA SER A 54 12.37 1.19 -13.68
C SER A 54 11.91 1.90 -12.40
N ILE A 55 12.47 3.08 -12.13
CA ILE A 55 12.01 3.93 -11.03
C ILE A 55 10.50 4.21 -11.13
N ALA A 56 9.94 4.22 -12.35
CA ALA A 56 8.51 4.43 -12.56
C ALA A 56 7.65 3.22 -12.11
N ASP A 57 8.19 2.00 -12.14
CA ASP A 57 7.49 0.79 -11.71
C ASP A 57 7.46 0.76 -10.18
N PHE A 58 8.60 1.02 -9.52
CA PHE A 58 8.66 1.27 -8.08
C PHE A 58 7.74 2.41 -7.59
N ALA A 59 7.67 3.52 -8.34
CA ALA A 59 6.76 4.61 -7.99
C ALA A 59 5.29 4.20 -8.08
N ALA A 60 4.92 3.37 -9.07
CA ALA A 60 3.58 2.83 -9.20
C ALA A 60 3.24 1.86 -8.06
N ASP A 61 4.19 1.01 -7.66
CA ASP A 61 4.08 0.12 -6.50
C ASP A 61 3.79 0.91 -5.22
N MET A 62 4.59 1.93 -4.94
CA MET A 62 4.42 2.78 -3.76
C MET A 62 3.11 3.58 -3.79
N ALA A 63 2.70 4.07 -4.97
CA ALA A 63 1.42 4.75 -5.12
C ALA A 63 0.24 3.80 -4.79
N GLY A 64 0.28 2.55 -5.23
CA GLY A 64 -0.73 1.54 -4.93
C GLY A 64 -0.87 1.28 -3.43
N ALA A 65 0.26 1.04 -2.76
CA ALA A 65 0.31 0.84 -1.32
C ALA A 65 -0.20 2.06 -0.54
N LEU A 66 0.26 3.27 -0.89
CA LEU A 66 -0.13 4.49 -0.20
C LEU A 66 -1.63 4.79 -0.37
N THR A 67 -2.19 4.60 -1.56
CA THR A 67 -3.63 4.81 -1.77
C THR A 67 -4.46 3.92 -0.86
N TYR A 68 -4.08 2.65 -0.69
CA TYR A 68 -4.77 1.75 0.23
C TYR A 68 -4.78 2.30 1.67
N TYR A 69 -3.61 2.66 2.20
CA TYR A 69 -3.52 3.16 3.59
C TYR A 69 -4.20 4.51 3.79
N LEU A 70 -4.20 5.38 2.77
CA LEU A 70 -4.95 6.63 2.82
C LEU A 70 -6.46 6.38 2.93
N ILE A 71 -7.00 5.48 2.12
CA ILE A 71 -8.42 5.08 2.19
C ILE A 71 -8.73 4.48 3.58
N ALA A 72 -7.90 3.56 4.06
CA ALA A 72 -8.07 2.94 5.36
C ALA A 72 -8.03 3.97 6.51
N ALA A 73 -7.12 4.95 6.43
CA ALA A 73 -7.02 6.02 7.41
C ALA A 73 -8.25 6.93 7.40
N ILE A 74 -8.74 7.34 6.22
CA ILE A 74 -9.95 8.17 6.08
C ILE A 74 -11.15 7.44 6.67
N ILE A 75 -11.33 6.17 6.32
CA ILE A 75 -12.41 5.35 6.87
C ILE A 75 -12.30 5.27 8.40
N SER A 76 -11.11 5.03 8.95
CA SER A 76 -10.89 5.01 10.40
C SER A 76 -11.22 6.35 11.07
N LEU A 77 -10.86 7.48 10.45
CA LEU A 77 -11.19 8.82 10.97
C LEU A 77 -12.70 9.06 11.00
N ILE A 78 -13.40 8.67 9.94
CA ILE A 78 -14.85 8.79 9.84
C ILE A 78 -15.53 7.96 10.96
N TYR A 79 -15.16 6.69 11.10
CA TYR A 79 -15.71 5.82 12.15
C TYR A 79 -15.45 6.37 13.57
N ARG A 80 -14.25 6.89 13.83
CA ARG A 80 -13.92 7.52 15.12
C ARG A 80 -14.81 8.72 15.42
N HIS A 81 -15.06 9.56 14.41
CA HIS A 81 -15.90 10.75 14.58
C HIS A 81 -17.35 10.38 14.89
N PHE A 82 -17.93 9.42 14.17
CA PHE A 82 -19.30 8.96 14.42
C PHE A 82 -19.44 8.32 15.81
N PHE A 83 -18.50 7.47 16.21
CA PHE A 83 -18.58 6.76 17.50
C PHE A 83 -18.42 7.70 18.71
N GLN A 84 -17.62 8.77 18.58
CA GLN A 84 -17.46 9.77 19.64
C GLN A 84 -18.75 10.59 19.90
N GLN A 85 -19.58 10.79 18.88
CA GLN A 85 -20.87 11.49 19.03
C GLN A 85 -21.84 10.68 19.89
N GLU A 86 -21.95 9.37 19.67
CA GLU A 86 -22.84 8.51 20.46
C GLU A 86 -22.47 8.46 21.95
N THR A 87 -21.17 8.43 22.27
CA THR A 87 -20.72 8.41 23.68
C THR A 87 -20.99 9.71 24.42
N ASN A 88 -20.92 10.85 23.74
CA ASN A 88 -21.12 12.17 24.36
C ASN A 88 -22.60 12.49 24.63
N HIS A 89 -23.53 11.84 23.94
CA HIS A 89 -24.97 12.00 24.17
C HIS A 89 -25.54 11.04 25.23
N ALA A 90 -24.78 9.98 25.58
CA ALA A 90 -25.18 9.00 26.58
C ALA A 90 -24.69 9.33 28.01
N SER A 91 -23.90 10.40 28.18
CA SER A 91 -23.37 10.91 29.46
C SER A 91 -24.09 12.17 29.92
#